data_AF-A0A524RQI1-F1
#
_entry.id   AF-A0A524RQI1-F1
#
_cell.length_a   1.000
_cell.length_b   1.000
_cell.length_c   1.000
_cell.angle_alpha   90.00
_cell.angle_beta   90.00
_cell.angle_gamma   90.00
#
_symmetry.space_group_name_H-M   'P 1'
#
loop_
_entity.id
_entity.type
_entity.pdbx_description
1 polymer ?
#
loop_
_entity_poly.entity_id
_entity_poly.type
_entity_poly.pdbx_seq_one_letter_code
_entity_poly.pdbx_strand_id
1 'polypeptide(L)' 'MVGQHIGQFIAIEVKTPQGAIRPKQRAFLRLVQQFGGVAAICRSVEDAEHSLAMARPMPLCR' A
#
# COMPACT_ATOMS: atom_id res chain seq x y z
N MET A 1 -4.53 13.45 -18.57
CA MET A 1 -4.19 14.16 -17.31
C MET A 1 -2.66 14.27 -17.27
N VAL A 2 -2.09 15.48 -17.37
CA VAL A 2 -0.63 15.69 -17.41
C VAL A 2 -0.27 16.71 -16.33
N GLY A 3 0.76 16.43 -15.53
CA GLY A 3 1.23 17.31 -14.45
C GLY A 3 0.43 17.25 -13.14
N GLN A 4 -0.46 16.26 -12.94
CA GLN A 4 -1.20 16.11 -11.68
C GLN A 4 -0.67 14.98 -10.80
N HIS A 5 -0.57 15.25 -9.50
CA HIS A 5 -0.44 14.22 -8.47
C HIS A 5 -1.81 13.58 -8.25
N ILE A 6 -2.00 12.38 -8.78
CA ILE A 6 -3.17 11.57 -8.47
C ILE A 6 -2.92 10.95 -7.10
N GLY A 7 -3.84 11.17 -6.16
CA GLY A 7 -3.79 10.49 -4.87
C GLY A 7 -3.97 8.99 -5.08
N GLN A 8 -3.01 8.18 -4.63
CA GLN A 8 -3.15 6.73 -4.63
C GLN A 8 -3.75 6.28 -3.30
N PHE A 9 -4.78 5.44 -3.36
CA PHE A 9 -5.33 4.80 -2.16
C PHE A 9 -4.35 3.75 -1.65
N ILE A 10 -4.02 3.81 -0.36
CA ILE A 10 -3.08 2.89 0.29
C ILE A 10 -3.77 2.24 1.49
N ALA A 11 -3.80 0.90 1.52
CA ALA A 11 -4.28 0.11 2.64
C ALA A 11 -3.10 -0.59 3.34
N ILE A 12 -2.84 -0.22 4.60
CA ILE A 12 -1.84 -0.87 5.44
C ILE A 12 -2.54 -1.66 6.54
N GLU A 13 -2.36 -2.98 6.52
CA GLU A 13 -2.80 -3.88 7.59
C GLU A 13 -1.62 -4.10 8.56
N VAL A 14 -1.65 -3.44 9.72
CA VAL A 14 -0.59 -3.55 10.73
C VAL A 14 -0.74 -4.83 11.56
N LYS A 15 0.36 -5.56 11.75
CA LYS A 15 0.42 -6.79 12.55
C LYS A 15 1.62 -6.77 13.48
N THR A 16 1.53 -7.55 14.56
CA THR A 16 2.73 -7.94 15.32
C THR A 16 3.61 -8.87 14.46
N PRO A 17 4.87 -9.11 14.84
CA PRO A 17 5.75 -9.99 14.06
C PRO A 17 5.15 -11.39 13.80
N GLN A 18 4.39 -11.95 14.74
CA GLN A 18 3.71 -13.23 14.62
C GLN A 18 2.20 -13.11 14.31
N GLY A 19 1.70 -11.90 14.09
CA GLY A 19 0.27 -11.64 13.86
C GLY A 19 -0.23 -12.30 12.58
N ALA A 20 -1.22 -13.17 12.71
CA ALA A 20 -1.85 -13.84 11.58
C ALA A 20 -2.78 -12.88 10.81
N ILE A 21 -2.80 -13.04 9.48
CA ILE A 21 -3.77 -12.38 8.62
C ILE A 21 -5.04 -13.22 8.46
N ARG A 22 -6.20 -12.61 8.72
CA ARG A 22 -7.50 -13.27 8.58
C ARG A 22 -7.92 -13.33 7.10
N PRO A 23 -8.69 -14.35 6.66
CA PRO A 23 -9.13 -14.47 5.27
C PRO A 23 -9.82 -13.21 4.71
N LYS A 24 -10.68 -12.55 5.51
CA LYS A 24 -11.36 -11.31 5.09
C LYS A 24 -10.39 -10.15 4.87
N GLN A 25 -9.35 -10.03 5.69
CA GLN A 25 -8.31 -9.00 5.53
C GLN A 25 -7.53 -9.24 4.23
N ARG A 26 -7.17 -10.50 3.96
CA ARG A 26 -6.53 -10.89 2.69
C ARG A 26 -7.43 -10.60 1.48
N ALA A 27 -8.73 -10.82 1.60
CA ALA A 27 -9.69 -10.50 0.54
C ALA A 27 -9.76 -8.98 0.27
N PHE A 28 -9.80 -8.16 1.32
CA PHE A 28 -9.78 -6.71 1.19
C PHE A 28 -8.50 -6.19 0.53
N LEU A 29 -7.32 -6.64 0.96
CA LEU A 29 -6.05 -6.22 0.35
C LEU A 29 -5.98 -6.58 -1.14
N ARG A 30 -6.49 -7.76 -1.52
CA ARG A 30 -6.59 -8.15 -2.94
C ARG A 30 -7.51 -7.22 -3.73
N LEU A 31 -8.66 -6.84 -3.15
CA LEU A 31 -9.59 -5.89 -3.77
C LEU A 31 -8.90 -4.54 -4.04
N VAL A 32 -8.18 -4.01 -3.05
CA VAL A 32 -7.45 -2.75 -3.18
C VAL A 32 -6.45 -2.79 -4.34
N GLN A 33 -5.66 -3.87 -4.42
CA GLN A 33 -4.70 -4.07 -5.52
C GLN A 33 -5.39 -4.21 -6.88
N GLN A 34 -6.52 -4.92 -6.96
CA GLN A 34 -7.29 -5.07 -8.19
C GLN A 34 -7.82 -3.74 -8.75
N PHE A 35 -8.10 -2.76 -7.89
CA PHE A 35 -8.55 -1.43 -8.29
C PHE A 35 -7.42 -0.39 -8.35
N GLY A 36 -6.16 -0.82 -8.38
CA GLY A 36 -4.99 0.06 -8.59
C GLY A 36 -4.49 0.79 -7.34
N GLY A 37 -5.03 0.46 -6.16
CA GLY A 37 -4.48 0.91 -4.88
C GLY A 37 -3.26 0.08 -4.45
N VAL A 38 -2.49 0.61 -3.50
CA VAL A 38 -1.41 -0.15 -2.84
C VAL A 38 -1.98 -0.83 -1.61
N ALA A 39 -1.65 -2.09 -1.40
CA ALA A 39 -2.06 -2.83 -0.21
C ALA A 39 -0.88 -3.62 0.35
N ALA A 40 -0.62 -3.47 1.64
CA ALA A 40 0.51 -4.10 2.31
C ALA A 40 0.14 -4.60 3.72
N ILE A 41 0.81 -5.67 4.16
CA ILE A 41 0.80 -6.12 5.55
C ILE A 41 2.12 -5.65 6.14
N CYS A 42 2.07 -4.84 7.19
CA CYS A 42 3.27 -4.27 7.80
C CYS A 42 3.43 -4.78 9.23
N ARG A 43 4.64 -5.23 9.56
CA ARG A 43 5.03 -5.72 10.90
C ARG A 43 6.03 -4.81 11.60
N SER A 44 6.51 -3.80 10.89
CA SER A 44 7.36 -2.76 11.42
C SER A 44 7.10 -1.43 10.69
N VAL A 45 7.79 -0.38 11.13
CA VAL A 45 7.73 0.92 10.47
C VAL A 45 8.41 0.84 9.09
N GLU A 46 9.51 0.11 8.99
CA GLU A 46 10.29 -0.07 7.76
C GLU A 46 9.45 -0.74 6.65
N ASP A 47 8.59 -1.71 6.99
CA ASP A 47 7.64 -2.31 6.05
C ASP A 47 6.68 -1.25 5.46
N ALA A 48 6.21 -0.32 6.31
CA ALA A 48 5.30 0.74 5.90
C ALA A 48 6.03 1.75 5.00
N GLU A 49 7.26 2.14 5.34
CA GLU A 49 8.08 3.02 4.51
C GLU A 49 8.33 2.42 3.12
N HIS A 50 8.64 1.12 3.06
CA HIS A 50 8.83 0.41 1.79
C HIS A 50 7.54 0.43 0.94
N SER A 51 6.39 0.21 1.59
CA SER A 51 5.08 0.23 0.93
C SER A 51 4.72 1.62 0.39
N LEU A 52 5.05 2.69 1.14
CA LEU A 52 4.83 4.07 0.72
C LEU A 52 5.77 4.50 -0.41
N ALA A 53 7.00 3.99 -0.45
CA ALA A 53 7.94 4.26 -1.53
C ALA A 53 7.43 3.75 -2.88
N MET A 54 6.77 2.58 -2.90
CA MET A 54 6.13 2.03 -4.11
C MET A 54 4.95 2.87 -4.61
N ALA A 55 4.27 3.58 -3.72
CA ALA A 55 3.08 4.37 -4.04
C ALA A 55 3.39 5.77 -4.59
N ARG A 56 4.65 6.22 -4.50
CA ARG A 56 5.03 7.56 -4.97
C ARG A 56 5.29 7.51 -6.48
N PRO A 57 4.53 8.25 -7.31
CA PRO A 57 4.91 8.42 -8.71
C PRO A 57 6.29 9.09 -8.77
N MET A 58 7.15 8.59 -9.66
CA MET A 58 8.46 9.16 -9.95
C MET A 58 8.29 10.65 -10.23
N PRO A 59 9.11 11.56 -9.64
CA PRO A 59 9.00 12.97 -9.96
C PRO A 59 9.20 13.12 -11.47
N LEU A 60 8.19 13.66 -12.15
CA LEU A 60 8.33 14.12 -13.52
C LEU A 60 9.51 15.09 -13.52
N CYS A 61 10.55 14.77 -14.30
CA CYS A 61 11.77 15.55 -14.43
C CYS A 61 11.44 17.05 -14.44
N ARG A 62 12.08 17.81 -13.54
CA ARG A 62 12.06 19.28 -13.59
C ARG A 62 12.87 19.77 -14.78
#